data_AF-A0A919PER8-F1
#
_entry.id   AF-A0A919PER8-F1
#
_cell.length_a   1.000
_cell.length_b   1.000
_cell.length_c   1.000
_cell.angle_alpha   90.00
_cell.angle_beta   90.00
_cell.angle_gamma   90.00
#
_symmetry.space_group_name_H-M   'P 1'
#
loop_
_entity.id
_entity.type
_entity.pdbx_description
1 polymer ?
#
loop_
_entity_poly.entity_id
_entity_poly.type
_entity_poly.pdbx_seq_one_letter_code
_entity_poly.pdbx_strand_id
1 'polypeptide(L)'
;MAGESTKGEQTRQLIVDTAVRLFGEQGYDKTTMRAIAAAAGVSVGNAYYYFPSKGHLVQAFYTTVQDAHADACRQALQAPGTFVDRLRAAMLTGVDVMVPYHDFAGSFFKTAAEPGSPLSPFSADSAPARERSVRMFRSVVDGATTKIDPELRAELPELLWLAQMGVTLYWVHDTSPGQAKTRLLVERAVPLIDRLAGMSRFRVFKPVMREILSLYRLLR
;
A
#
# COMPACT_ATOMS: atom_id res chain seq x y z
N MET A 1 -24.58 1.01 -7.79
CA MET A 1 -24.35 1.13 -9.25
C MET A 1 -23.00 1.80 -9.43
N ALA A 2 -21.97 1.06 -9.83
CA ALA A 2 -20.70 1.67 -10.21
C ALA A 2 -20.95 2.39 -11.54
N GLY A 3 -20.79 3.72 -11.58
CA GLY A 3 -20.96 4.49 -12.81
C GLY A 3 -19.94 4.05 -13.85
N GLU A 4 -20.34 3.92 -15.12
CA GLU A 4 -19.43 3.65 -16.22
C GLU A 4 -18.28 4.67 -16.20
N SER A 5 -17.05 4.17 -16.19
CA SER A 5 -15.85 5.00 -16.27
C SER A 5 -15.92 5.84 -17.55
N THR A 6 -15.70 7.14 -17.45
CA THR A 6 -15.67 8.00 -18.65
C THR A 6 -14.56 7.54 -19.59
N LYS A 7 -14.71 7.83 -20.90
CA LYS A 7 -13.66 7.55 -21.91
C LYS A 7 -12.30 8.14 -21.52
N GLY A 8 -12.31 9.28 -20.82
CA GLY A 8 -11.10 9.91 -20.28
C GLY A 8 -10.44 9.07 -19.18
N GLU A 9 -11.22 8.54 -18.23
CA GLU A 9 -10.69 7.68 -17.16
C GLU A 9 -10.17 6.35 -17.71
N GLN A 10 -10.85 5.76 -18.71
CA GLN A 10 -10.36 4.56 -19.39
C GLN A 10 -9.01 4.80 -20.07
N THR A 11 -8.87 5.94 -20.75
CA THR A 11 -7.60 6.32 -21.40
C THR A 11 -6.51 6.54 -20.36
N ARG A 12 -6.83 7.23 -19.26
CA ARG A 12 -5.92 7.48 -18.15
C ARG A 12 -5.41 6.18 -17.56
N GLN A 13 -6.30 5.22 -17.26
CA GLN A 13 -5.93 3.91 -16.72
C GLN A 13 -5.10 3.10 -17.70
N LEU A 14 -5.46 3.09 -18.99
CA LEU A 14 -4.68 2.43 -20.05
C LEU A 14 -3.22 2.91 -20.10
N ILE A 15 -2.98 4.21 -19.94
CA ILE A 15 -1.62 4.77 -19.92
C ILE A 15 -0.86 4.30 -18.68
N VAL A 16 -1.50 4.24 -17.51
CA VAL A 16 -0.88 3.73 -16.26
C VAL A 16 -0.52 2.26 -16.39
N ASP A 17 -1.44 1.42 -16.84
CA ASP A 17 -1.23 -0.02 -16.99
C ASP A 17 -0.11 -0.31 -18.01
N THR A 18 -0.11 0.44 -19.12
CA THR A 18 0.95 0.35 -20.12
C THR A 18 2.31 0.76 -19.53
N ALA A 19 2.35 1.84 -18.75
CA ALA A 19 3.58 2.30 -18.12
C ALA A 19 4.15 1.26 -17.14
N VAL A 20 3.31 0.71 -16.25
CA VAL A 20 3.71 -0.32 -15.27
C VAL A 20 4.26 -1.55 -15.97
N ARG A 21 3.59 -2.03 -17.02
CA ARG A 21 4.08 -3.15 -17.83
C ARG A 21 5.44 -2.85 -18.45
N LEU A 22 5.60 -1.69 -19.10
CA LEU A 22 6.87 -1.32 -19.72
C LEU A 22 7.99 -1.10 -18.68
N PHE A 23 7.68 -0.61 -17.49
CA PHE A 23 8.64 -0.50 -16.40
C PHE A 23 9.11 -1.87 -15.92
N GLY A 24 8.21 -2.85 -15.83
CA GLY A 24 8.57 -4.24 -15.49
C GLY A 24 9.42 -4.92 -16.58
N GLU A 25 9.13 -4.66 -17.85
CA GLU A 25 9.87 -5.25 -18.98
C GLU A 25 11.25 -4.62 -19.22
N GLN A 26 11.39 -3.30 -19.04
CA GLN A 26 12.56 -2.55 -19.50
C GLN A 26 13.32 -1.82 -18.38
N GLY A 27 12.71 -1.71 -17.19
CA GLY A 27 13.17 -0.88 -16.08
C GLY A 27 12.70 0.59 -16.20
N TYR A 28 12.40 1.20 -15.06
CA TYR A 28 11.87 2.57 -14.97
C TYR A 28 12.72 3.60 -15.71
N ASP A 29 14.05 3.55 -15.57
CA ASP A 29 14.96 4.54 -16.16
C ASP A 29 14.94 4.54 -17.68
N LYS A 30 14.91 3.33 -18.29
CA LYS A 30 14.99 3.14 -19.74
C LYS A 30 13.65 3.42 -20.44
N THR A 31 12.53 3.30 -19.73
CA THR A 31 11.22 3.62 -20.30
C THR A 31 11.05 5.14 -20.47
N THR A 32 10.49 5.58 -21.59
CA THR A 32 10.22 7.00 -21.89
C THR A 32 8.72 7.26 -22.03
N MET A 33 8.28 8.50 -21.78
CA MET A 33 6.88 8.91 -22.02
C MET A 33 6.43 8.64 -23.47
N ARG A 34 7.34 8.83 -24.44
CA ARG A 34 7.07 8.53 -25.85
C ARG A 34 6.86 7.04 -26.11
N ALA A 35 7.66 6.17 -25.49
CA ALA A 35 7.49 4.73 -25.61
C ALA A 35 6.16 4.27 -25.00
N ILE A 36 5.78 4.84 -23.85
CA ILE A 36 4.50 4.59 -23.19
C ILE A 36 3.34 5.02 -24.09
N ALA A 37 3.38 6.23 -24.63
CA ALA A 37 2.34 6.74 -25.52
C ALA A 37 2.16 5.85 -26.77
N ALA A 38 3.27 5.48 -27.40
CA ALA A 38 3.25 4.59 -28.56
C ALA A 38 2.65 3.22 -28.23
N ALA A 39 3.05 2.61 -27.12
CA ALA A 39 2.53 1.31 -26.69
C ALA A 39 1.06 1.37 -26.25
N ALA A 40 0.60 2.50 -25.70
CA ALA A 40 -0.79 2.71 -25.29
C ALA A 40 -1.70 3.14 -26.47
N GLY A 41 -1.14 3.34 -27.66
CA GLY A 41 -1.90 3.78 -28.84
C GLY A 41 -2.44 5.21 -28.73
N VAL A 42 -1.78 6.08 -27.95
CA VAL A 42 -2.16 7.49 -27.78
C VAL A 42 -1.07 8.42 -28.31
N SER A 43 -1.43 9.67 -28.63
CA SER A 43 -0.42 10.67 -28.98
C SER A 43 0.44 11.02 -27.75
N VAL A 44 1.70 11.42 -27.99
CA VAL A 44 2.60 11.87 -26.92
C VAL A 44 2.02 13.07 -26.16
N GLY A 45 1.40 14.02 -26.89
CA GLY A 45 0.71 15.15 -26.27
C GLY A 45 -0.45 14.73 -25.37
N ASN A 46 -1.23 13.71 -25.77
CA ASN A 46 -2.31 13.17 -24.94
C ASN A 46 -1.75 12.47 -23.68
N ALA A 47 -0.62 11.76 -23.80
CA ALA A 47 0.04 11.15 -22.63
C ALA A 47 0.52 12.21 -21.62
N TYR A 48 1.15 13.29 -22.10
CA TYR A 48 1.58 14.41 -21.24
C TYR A 48 0.41 15.22 -20.65
N TYR A 49 -0.71 15.29 -21.38
CA TYR A 49 -1.95 15.90 -20.87
C TYR A 49 -2.45 15.20 -19.60
N TYR A 50 -2.43 13.86 -19.56
CA TYR A 50 -2.81 13.11 -18.35
C TYR A 50 -1.69 13.05 -17.31
N PHE A 51 -0.44 12.89 -17.75
CA PHE A 51 0.69 12.64 -16.87
C PHE A 51 1.91 13.49 -17.28
N PRO A 52 2.22 14.56 -16.53
CA PRO A 52 3.34 15.45 -16.85
C PRO A 52 4.71 14.76 -16.82
N SER A 53 4.85 13.65 -16.10
CA SER A 53 6.10 12.89 -16.00
C SER A 53 5.90 11.41 -15.69
N LYS A 54 6.95 10.60 -15.84
CA LYS A 54 6.98 9.19 -15.41
C LYS A 54 6.68 9.03 -13.91
N GLY A 55 7.09 10.00 -13.09
CA GLY A 55 6.78 9.98 -11.67
C GLY A 55 5.29 10.09 -11.38
N HIS A 56 4.55 10.91 -12.15
CA HIS A 56 3.09 11.01 -12.01
C HIS A 56 2.38 9.69 -12.37
N LEU A 57 2.94 8.90 -13.29
CA LEU A 57 2.44 7.56 -13.60
C LEU A 57 2.64 6.59 -12.43
N VAL A 58 3.79 6.65 -11.75
CA VAL A 58 4.04 5.86 -10.53
C VAL A 58 3.07 6.26 -9.42
N GLN A 59 2.84 7.57 -9.21
CA GLN A 59 1.91 8.03 -8.19
C GLN A 59 0.46 7.60 -8.47
N ALA A 60 0.06 7.62 -9.75
CA ALA A 60 -1.22 7.07 -10.17
C ALA A 60 -1.29 5.56 -9.95
N PHE A 61 -0.23 4.82 -10.26
CA PHE A 61 -0.15 3.39 -9.98
C PHE A 61 -0.29 3.08 -8.48
N TYR A 62 0.42 3.80 -7.60
CA TYR A 62 0.25 3.64 -6.15
C TYR A 62 -1.20 3.86 -5.73
N THR A 63 -1.84 4.90 -6.26
CA THR A 63 -3.26 5.16 -6.00
C THR A 63 -4.14 3.99 -6.46
N THR A 64 -3.94 3.49 -7.68
CA THR A 64 -4.66 2.32 -8.22
C THR A 64 -4.49 1.08 -7.32
N VAL A 65 -3.26 0.80 -6.86
CA VAL A 65 -2.99 -0.32 -5.95
C VAL A 65 -3.70 -0.16 -4.62
N GLN A 66 -3.69 1.04 -4.01
CA GLN A 66 -4.37 1.27 -2.74
C GLN A 66 -5.91 1.21 -2.89
N ASP A 67 -6.44 1.68 -4.01
CA ASP A 67 -7.88 1.59 -4.28
C ASP A 67 -8.30 0.12 -4.52
N ALA A 68 -7.54 -0.65 -5.29
CA ALA A 68 -7.76 -2.08 -5.46
C ALA A 68 -7.68 -2.85 -4.14
N HIS A 69 -6.74 -2.49 -3.26
CA HIS A 69 -6.62 -3.08 -1.93
C HIS A 69 -7.83 -2.77 -1.04
N ALA A 70 -8.25 -1.50 -1.01
CA ALA A 70 -9.45 -1.09 -0.28
C ALA A 70 -10.71 -1.81 -0.80
N ASP A 71 -10.83 -1.99 -2.12
CA ASP A 71 -11.93 -2.73 -2.73
C ASP A 71 -11.91 -4.21 -2.39
N ALA A 72 -10.73 -4.86 -2.46
CA ALA A 72 -10.57 -6.28 -2.16
C ALA A 72 -10.92 -6.62 -0.70
N CYS A 73 -10.63 -5.72 0.25
CA CYS A 73 -10.97 -5.94 1.66
C CYS A 73 -12.38 -5.46 2.05
N ARG A 74 -13.09 -4.75 1.18
CA ARG A 74 -14.37 -4.08 1.48
C ARG A 74 -15.39 -5.00 2.15
N GLN A 75 -15.62 -6.19 1.59
CA GLN A 75 -16.59 -7.15 2.14
C GLN A 75 -16.13 -7.68 3.51
N ALA A 76 -14.86 -8.04 3.65
CA ALA A 76 -14.30 -8.53 4.90
C ALA A 76 -14.34 -7.47 6.02
N LEU A 77 -14.24 -6.18 5.66
CA LEU A 77 -14.28 -5.08 6.63
C LEU A 77 -15.70 -4.59 6.97
N GLN A 78 -16.74 -4.98 6.21
CA GLN A 78 -18.13 -4.61 6.49
C GLN A 78 -18.75 -5.42 7.64
N ALA A 79 -18.37 -6.68 7.80
CA ALA A 79 -18.88 -7.52 8.89
C ALA A 79 -18.17 -7.20 10.22
N PRO A 80 -18.89 -7.25 11.36
CA PRO A 80 -18.26 -7.24 12.67
C PRO A 80 -17.25 -8.41 12.78
N GLY A 81 -16.09 -8.14 13.36
CA GLY A 81 -15.03 -9.15 13.50
C GLY A 81 -14.04 -8.79 14.60
N THR A 82 -13.19 -9.75 14.96
CA THR A 82 -12.06 -9.49 15.85
C THR A 82 -11.01 -8.65 15.13
N PHE A 83 -10.13 -7.97 15.88
CA PHE A 83 -9.02 -7.23 15.26
C PHE A 83 -8.11 -8.15 14.44
N VAL A 84 -7.77 -9.34 14.96
CA VAL A 84 -6.94 -10.34 14.25
C VAL A 84 -7.55 -10.76 12.91
N ASP A 85 -8.86 -11.04 12.84
CA ASP A 85 -9.51 -11.48 11.59
C ASP A 85 -9.51 -10.37 10.54
N ARG A 86 -9.85 -9.15 10.95
CA ARG A 86 -9.90 -7.98 10.07
C ARG A 86 -8.52 -7.60 9.57
N LEU A 87 -7.52 -7.63 10.46
CA LEU A 87 -6.14 -7.33 10.10
C LEU A 87 -5.54 -8.40 9.19
N ARG A 88 -5.83 -9.69 9.45
CA ARG A 88 -5.42 -10.79 8.57
C ARG A 88 -5.99 -10.59 7.17
N ALA A 89 -7.29 -10.34 7.07
CA ALA A 89 -7.94 -10.11 5.79
C ALA A 89 -7.30 -8.94 5.04
N ALA A 90 -7.11 -7.79 5.70
CA ALA A 90 -6.48 -6.62 5.09
C ALA A 90 -5.03 -6.90 4.64
N MET A 91 -4.19 -7.52 5.47
CA MET A 91 -2.80 -7.78 5.12
C MET A 91 -2.66 -8.79 3.97
N LEU A 92 -3.44 -9.87 3.97
CA LEU A 92 -3.39 -10.89 2.93
C LEU A 92 -3.95 -10.39 1.58
N THR A 93 -5.06 -9.64 1.58
CA THR A 93 -5.58 -9.05 0.33
C THR A 93 -4.61 -8.01 -0.23
N GLY A 94 -3.88 -7.30 0.63
CA GLY A 94 -2.81 -6.40 0.21
C GLY A 94 -1.71 -7.14 -0.55
N VAL A 95 -1.27 -8.30 -0.03
CA VAL A 95 -0.33 -9.18 -0.74
C VAL A 95 -0.92 -9.66 -2.07
N ASP A 96 -2.19 -10.11 -2.09
CA ASP A 96 -2.86 -10.58 -3.31
C ASP A 96 -2.88 -9.53 -4.42
N VAL A 97 -3.22 -8.29 -4.08
CA VAL A 97 -3.25 -7.16 -5.03
C VAL A 97 -1.86 -6.85 -5.59
N MET A 98 -0.80 -7.07 -4.81
CA MET A 98 0.57 -6.79 -5.23
C MET A 98 1.18 -7.90 -6.11
N VAL A 99 0.70 -9.15 -6.02
CA VAL A 99 1.27 -10.32 -6.75
C VAL A 99 1.58 -10.06 -8.23
N PRO A 100 0.68 -9.47 -9.04
CA PRO A 100 0.94 -9.22 -10.46
C PRO A 100 2.11 -8.27 -10.74
N TYR A 101 2.54 -7.51 -9.72
CA TYR A 101 3.55 -6.46 -9.82
C TYR A 101 4.89 -6.86 -9.21
N HIS A 102 5.11 -8.14 -8.85
CA HIS A 102 6.34 -8.60 -8.19
C HIS A 102 7.61 -8.27 -9.00
N ASP A 103 7.62 -8.59 -10.30
CA ASP A 103 8.78 -8.35 -11.17
C ASP A 103 9.07 -6.85 -11.34
N PHE A 104 8.00 -6.05 -11.49
CA PHE A 104 8.11 -4.60 -11.50
C PHE A 104 8.66 -4.07 -10.17
N ALA A 105 8.12 -4.52 -9.04
CA ALA A 105 8.51 -4.04 -7.72
C ALA A 105 9.99 -4.34 -7.40
N GLY A 106 10.48 -5.52 -7.78
CA GLY A 106 11.90 -5.88 -7.63
C GLY A 106 12.85 -4.91 -8.35
N SER A 107 12.55 -4.59 -9.62
CA SER A 107 13.36 -3.66 -10.41
C SER A 107 13.18 -2.20 -9.97
N PHE A 108 11.97 -1.82 -9.56
CA PHE A 108 11.61 -0.45 -9.18
C PHE A 108 12.02 -0.08 -7.77
N PHE A 109 12.20 -1.06 -6.87
CA PHE A 109 12.53 -0.85 -5.47
C PHE A 109 13.75 0.06 -5.30
N LYS A 110 14.80 -0.13 -6.11
CA LYS A 110 16.00 0.72 -6.07
C LYS A 110 15.66 2.20 -6.25
N THR A 111 14.85 2.54 -7.25
CA THR A 111 14.46 3.93 -7.56
C THR A 111 13.55 4.51 -6.48
N ALA A 112 12.65 3.70 -5.91
CA ALA A 112 11.77 4.15 -4.84
C ALA A 112 12.50 4.31 -3.48
N ALA A 113 13.53 3.50 -3.22
CA ALA A 113 14.30 3.49 -1.98
C ALA A 113 15.43 4.52 -1.95
N GLU A 114 15.70 5.23 -3.05
CA GLU A 114 16.68 6.31 -3.09
C GLU A 114 16.31 7.44 -2.09
N PRO A 115 17.25 7.87 -1.22
CA PRO A 115 17.02 8.97 -0.30
C PRO A 115 16.57 10.24 -1.04
N GLY A 116 15.45 10.83 -0.60
CA GLY A 116 14.87 12.03 -1.22
C GLY A 116 14.12 11.77 -2.53
N SER A 117 13.96 10.52 -2.97
CA SER A 117 13.16 10.19 -4.14
C SER A 117 11.70 10.61 -3.96
N PRO A 118 11.10 11.36 -4.90
CA PRO A 118 9.67 11.66 -4.87
C PRO A 118 8.82 10.39 -5.07
N LEU A 119 9.42 9.28 -5.52
CA LEU A 119 8.75 7.99 -5.71
C LEU A 119 8.76 7.13 -4.43
N SER A 120 9.47 7.55 -3.40
CA SER A 120 9.44 6.90 -2.10
C SER A 120 8.00 6.86 -1.57
N PRO A 121 7.52 5.73 -1.02
CA PRO A 121 6.23 5.68 -0.31
C PRO A 121 6.11 6.68 0.85
N PHE A 122 7.26 7.15 1.35
CA PHE A 122 7.37 8.13 2.42
C PHE A 122 7.43 9.59 1.93
N SER A 123 7.51 9.84 0.62
CA SER A 123 7.57 11.19 0.06
C SER A 123 6.25 11.96 0.26
N ALA A 124 6.33 13.28 0.06
CA ALA A 124 5.16 14.15 -0.01
C ALA A 124 4.29 13.83 -1.23
N ASP A 125 4.91 13.52 -2.38
CA ASP A 125 4.19 13.15 -3.61
C ASP A 125 3.36 11.88 -3.44
N SER A 126 3.84 10.93 -2.62
CA SER A 126 3.14 9.67 -2.30
C SER A 126 2.11 9.81 -1.17
N ALA A 127 1.94 11.01 -0.58
CA ALA A 127 1.00 11.23 0.51
C ALA A 127 -0.45 10.82 0.17
N PRO A 128 -1.01 11.13 -1.02
CA PRO A 128 -2.37 10.74 -1.35
C PRO A 128 -2.59 9.21 -1.34
N ALA A 129 -1.60 8.44 -1.83
CA ALA A 129 -1.67 6.98 -1.80
C ALA A 129 -1.52 6.46 -0.35
N ARG A 130 -0.55 7.00 0.40
CA ARG A 130 -0.36 6.66 1.82
C ARG A 130 -1.62 6.91 2.64
N GLU A 131 -2.26 8.06 2.48
CA GLU A 131 -3.50 8.43 3.19
C GLU A 131 -4.66 7.48 2.89
N ARG A 132 -4.77 6.97 1.65
CA ARG A 132 -5.76 5.94 1.29
C ARG A 132 -5.49 4.63 2.04
N SER A 133 -4.24 4.19 2.07
CA SER A 133 -3.83 2.99 2.81
C SER A 133 -4.10 3.12 4.31
N VAL A 134 -3.69 4.24 4.91
CA VAL A 134 -3.94 4.55 6.33
C VAL A 134 -5.44 4.61 6.63
N ARG A 135 -6.26 5.16 5.72
CA ARG A 135 -7.72 5.18 5.87
C ARG A 135 -8.32 3.77 5.86
N MET A 136 -7.83 2.89 4.99
CA MET A 136 -8.24 1.48 4.98
C MET A 136 -7.88 0.79 6.30
N PHE A 137 -6.65 0.96 6.80
CA PHE A 137 -6.27 0.43 8.12
C PHE A 137 -7.05 1.05 9.28
N ARG A 138 -7.48 2.31 9.16
CA ARG A 138 -8.40 2.92 10.11
C ARG A 138 -9.74 2.18 10.14
N SER A 139 -10.29 1.79 8.98
CA SER A 139 -11.49 0.94 8.92
C SER A 139 -11.29 -0.44 9.56
N VAL A 140 -10.08 -1.03 9.44
CA VAL A 140 -9.72 -2.27 10.16
C VAL A 140 -9.87 -2.08 11.67
N VAL A 141 -9.24 -1.04 12.21
CA VAL A 141 -9.21 -0.74 13.65
C VAL A 141 -10.60 -0.35 14.17
N ASP A 142 -11.30 0.54 13.47
CA ASP A 142 -12.59 1.10 13.90
C ASP A 142 -13.69 0.04 13.99
N GLY A 143 -13.73 -0.89 13.03
CA GLY A 143 -14.68 -1.99 13.01
C GLY A 143 -14.30 -3.19 13.89
N ALA A 144 -13.15 -3.16 14.57
CA ALA A 144 -12.71 -4.27 15.41
C ALA A 144 -13.38 -4.24 16.79
N THR A 145 -13.82 -5.43 17.24
CA THR A 145 -14.42 -5.64 18.56
C THR A 145 -13.39 -5.72 19.71
N THR A 146 -12.12 -5.93 19.38
CA THR A 146 -11.02 -6.01 20.36
C THR A 146 -10.84 -4.68 21.09
N LYS A 147 -10.77 -4.72 22.43
CA LYS A 147 -10.50 -3.54 23.26
C LYS A 147 -9.02 -3.16 23.20
N ILE A 148 -8.72 -2.03 22.57
CA ILE A 148 -7.38 -1.44 22.43
C ILE A 148 -7.34 -0.14 23.22
N ASP A 149 -6.21 0.19 23.84
CA ASP A 149 -6.05 1.48 24.52
C ASP A 149 -6.32 2.65 23.55
N PRO A 150 -7.09 3.68 23.94
CA PRO A 150 -7.47 4.77 23.04
C PRO A 150 -6.29 5.54 22.43
N GLU A 151 -5.18 5.71 23.17
CA GLU A 151 -4.00 6.42 22.65
C GLU A 151 -3.33 5.61 21.55
N LEU A 152 -3.15 4.30 21.76
CA LEU A 152 -2.64 3.40 20.72
C LEU A 152 -3.60 3.32 19.54
N ARG A 153 -4.91 3.22 19.80
CA ARG A 153 -5.93 3.09 18.75
C ARG A 153 -5.88 4.23 17.74
N ALA A 154 -5.58 5.46 18.18
CA ALA A 154 -5.46 6.62 17.31
C ALA A 154 -4.27 6.52 16.34
N GLU A 155 -3.15 5.96 16.79
CA GLU A 155 -1.89 5.87 16.02
C GLU A 155 -1.79 4.56 15.22
N LEU A 156 -2.55 3.54 15.61
CA LEU A 156 -2.49 2.19 15.06
C LEU A 156 -2.65 2.14 13.52
N PRO A 157 -3.53 2.93 12.86
CA PRO A 157 -3.64 2.90 11.40
C PRO A 157 -2.34 3.24 10.67
N GLU A 158 -1.56 4.20 11.17
CA GLU A 158 -0.27 4.57 10.58
C GLU A 158 0.80 3.53 10.92
N LEU A 159 0.81 3.00 12.15
CA LEU A 159 1.71 1.90 12.53
C LEU A 159 1.45 0.62 11.70
N LEU A 160 0.20 0.32 11.38
CA LEU A 160 -0.15 -0.80 10.51
C LEU A 160 0.27 -0.56 9.06
N TRP A 161 0.17 0.67 8.57
CA TRP A 161 0.74 1.04 7.28
C TRP A 161 2.26 0.87 7.26
N LEU A 162 2.97 1.26 8.33
CA LEU A 162 4.41 1.01 8.46
C LEU A 162 4.74 -0.49 8.48
N ALA A 163 3.95 -1.29 9.21
CA ALA A 163 4.09 -2.74 9.21
C ALA A 163 3.87 -3.32 7.80
N GLN A 164 2.88 -2.80 7.05
CA GLN A 164 2.65 -3.16 5.65
C GLN A 164 3.86 -2.81 4.77
N MET A 165 4.55 -1.68 4.99
CA MET A 165 5.79 -1.36 4.26
C MET A 165 6.89 -2.37 4.54
N GLY A 166 7.00 -2.86 5.79
CA GLY A 166 7.91 -3.95 6.13
C GLY A 166 7.55 -5.27 5.42
N VAL A 167 6.26 -5.60 5.34
CA VAL A 167 5.78 -6.77 4.57
C VAL A 167 6.05 -6.61 3.08
N THR A 168 5.79 -5.44 2.50
CA THR A 168 6.08 -5.16 1.08
C THR A 168 7.58 -5.26 0.79
N LEU A 169 8.43 -4.74 1.68
CA LEU A 169 9.88 -4.89 1.55
C LEU A 169 10.30 -6.37 1.55
N TYR A 170 9.77 -7.17 2.48
CA TYR A 170 10.05 -8.61 2.50
C TYR A 170 9.54 -9.31 1.23
N TRP A 171 8.33 -8.96 0.79
CA TRP A 171 7.68 -9.49 -0.40
C TRP A 171 8.50 -9.26 -1.67
N VAL A 172 9.08 -8.07 -1.84
CA VAL A 172 9.98 -7.74 -2.96
C VAL A 172 11.17 -8.72 -3.06
N HIS A 173 11.60 -9.27 -1.93
CA HIS A 173 12.74 -10.20 -1.85
C HIS A 173 12.32 -11.67 -1.74
N ASP A 174 11.02 -11.97 -1.72
CA ASP A 174 10.51 -13.31 -1.51
C ASP A 174 10.46 -14.11 -2.81
N THR A 175 11.49 -14.91 -3.04
CA THR A 175 11.61 -15.79 -4.22
C THR A 175 10.90 -17.14 -4.06
N SER A 176 10.14 -17.36 -2.97
CA SER A 176 9.38 -18.60 -2.81
C SER A 176 8.20 -18.69 -3.79
N PRO A 177 7.77 -19.90 -4.21
CA PRO A 177 6.64 -20.04 -5.14
C PRO A 177 5.39 -19.29 -4.65
N GLY A 178 4.88 -18.38 -5.48
CA GLY A 178 3.71 -17.55 -5.14
C GLY A 178 3.90 -16.65 -3.90
N GLN A 179 5.14 -16.30 -3.57
CA GLN A 179 5.50 -15.52 -2.38
C GLN A 179 4.93 -16.11 -1.08
N ALA A 180 5.01 -17.44 -0.96
CA ALA A 180 4.47 -18.20 0.17
C ALA A 180 5.08 -17.77 1.53
N LYS A 181 6.36 -17.37 1.58
CA LYS A 181 7.00 -16.92 2.82
C LYS A 181 6.45 -15.58 3.29
N THR A 182 6.05 -14.70 2.38
CA THR A 182 5.40 -13.42 2.69
C THR A 182 4.03 -13.66 3.33
N ARG A 183 3.24 -14.57 2.77
CA ARG A 183 1.95 -14.97 3.37
C ARG A 183 2.15 -15.59 4.75
N LEU A 184 3.18 -16.43 4.90
CA LEU A 184 3.56 -16.99 6.20
C LEU A 184 3.97 -15.89 7.19
N LEU A 185 4.75 -14.89 6.77
CA LEU A 185 5.12 -13.74 7.60
C LEU A 185 3.87 -13.03 8.13
N VAL A 186 2.91 -12.72 7.24
CA VAL A 186 1.63 -12.11 7.61
C VAL A 186 0.87 -12.99 8.61
N GLU A 187 0.71 -14.28 8.31
CA GLU A 187 0.00 -15.24 9.15
C GLU A 187 0.60 -15.38 10.56
N ARG A 188 1.92 -15.19 10.70
CA ARG A 188 2.61 -15.25 12.00
C ARG A 188 2.66 -13.90 12.71
N ALA A 189 2.76 -12.80 11.99
CA ALA A 189 2.86 -11.46 12.55
C ALA A 189 1.51 -10.96 13.07
N VAL A 190 0.42 -11.19 12.35
CA VAL A 190 -0.91 -10.66 12.70
C VAL A 190 -1.39 -11.08 14.10
N PRO A 191 -1.28 -12.36 14.53
CA PRO A 191 -1.62 -12.76 15.90
C PRO A 191 -0.72 -12.17 16.98
N LEU A 192 0.51 -11.75 16.63
CA LEU A 192 1.40 -11.06 17.57
C LEU A 192 0.97 -9.59 17.73
N ILE A 193 0.66 -8.91 16.62
CA ILE A 193 0.16 -7.54 16.63
C ILE A 193 -1.16 -7.46 17.42
N ASP A 194 -2.09 -8.40 17.22
CA ASP A 194 -3.34 -8.46 17.99
C ASP A 194 -3.10 -8.63 19.50
N ARG A 195 -2.20 -9.54 19.89
CA ARG A 195 -1.83 -9.72 21.30
C ARG A 195 -1.22 -8.46 21.91
N LEU A 196 -0.28 -7.81 21.22
CA LEU A 196 0.33 -6.56 21.67
C LEU A 196 -0.71 -5.44 21.80
N ALA A 197 -1.59 -5.30 20.81
CA ALA A 197 -2.69 -4.34 20.85
C ALA A 197 -3.65 -4.62 22.01
N GLY A 198 -4.01 -5.88 22.26
CA GLY A 198 -4.86 -6.28 23.38
C GLY A 198 -4.22 -6.10 24.75
N MET A 199 -2.88 -6.17 24.85
CA MET A 199 -2.13 -5.92 26.09
C MET A 199 -2.02 -4.43 26.42
N SER A 200 -2.11 -3.54 25.43
CA SER A 200 -2.00 -2.08 25.62
C SER A 200 -2.98 -1.52 26.67
N ARG A 201 -4.13 -2.17 26.86
CA ARG A 201 -5.15 -1.75 27.83
C ARG A 201 -4.74 -1.95 29.29
N PHE A 202 -3.77 -2.82 29.58
CA PHE A 202 -3.38 -3.10 30.96
C PHE A 202 -2.44 -2.02 31.47
N ARG A 203 -2.69 -1.54 32.70
CA ARG A 203 -1.96 -0.43 33.33
C ARG A 203 -0.44 -0.62 33.32
N VAL A 204 0.04 -1.84 33.51
CA VAL A 204 1.48 -2.18 33.54
C VAL A 204 2.21 -1.85 32.23
N PHE A 205 1.51 -1.87 31.08
CA PHE A 205 2.11 -1.60 29.77
C PHE A 205 1.97 -0.14 29.33
N LYS A 206 1.22 0.70 30.07
CA LYS A 206 0.98 2.11 29.68
C LYS A 206 2.24 2.98 29.59
N PRO A 207 3.23 2.89 30.50
CA PRO A 207 4.45 3.70 30.40
C PRO A 207 5.24 3.40 29.12
N VAL A 208 5.45 2.10 28.84
CA VAL A 208 6.15 1.63 27.64
C VAL A 208 5.40 2.04 26.37
N MET A 209 4.08 1.91 26.36
CA MET A 209 3.26 2.33 25.22
C MET A 209 3.40 3.83 24.95
N ARG A 210 3.35 4.67 25.99
CA ARG A 210 3.52 6.11 25.84
C ARG A 210 4.89 6.49 25.32
N GLU A 211 5.95 5.80 25.74
CA GLU A 211 7.30 6.02 25.22
C GLU A 211 7.41 5.65 23.73
N ILE A 212 6.87 4.50 23.34
CA ILE A 212 6.82 4.08 21.92
C ILE A 212 6.05 5.10 21.08
N LEU A 213 4.87 5.54 21.54
CA LEU A 213 4.05 6.52 20.82
C LEU A 213 4.73 7.90 20.79
N SER A 214 5.43 8.29 21.86
CA SER A 214 6.22 9.52 21.88
C SER A 214 7.34 9.47 20.86
N LEU A 215 8.10 8.36 20.80
CA LEU A 215 9.15 8.17 19.81
C LEU A 215 8.57 8.23 18.39
N TYR A 216 7.46 7.54 18.15
CA TYR A 216 6.77 7.57 16.87
C TYR A 216 6.40 8.99 16.43
N ARG A 217 5.77 9.77 17.32
CA ARG A 217 5.37 11.15 17.03
C ARG A 217 6.55 12.09 16.79
N LEU A 218 7.70 11.83 17.42
CA LEU A 218 8.94 12.60 17.19
C LEU A 218 9.56 12.32 15.83
N LEU A 219 9.32 11.14 15.26
CA LEU A 219 9.89 10.70 13.97
C LEU A 219 8.99 11.04 12.77
N ARG A 220 7.81 11.63 13.03
CA ARG A 220 6.83 12.01 12.01
C ARG A 220 7.11 13.39 11.40
#